data_AF-A0A3S1XP21-F1
#
_entry.id   AF-A0A3S1XP21-F1
#
_cell.length_a   1.000
_cell.length_b   1.000
_cell.length_c   1.000
_cell.angle_alpha   90.00
_cell.angle_beta   90.00
_cell.angle_gamma   90.00
#
_symmetry.space_group_name_H-M   'P 1'
#
loop_
_entity.id
_entity.type
_entity.pdbx_description
1 polymer ?
#
loop_
_entity_poly.entity_id
_entity_poly.type
_entity_poly.pdbx_seq_one_letter_code
_entity_poly.pdbx_strand_id
1 'polypeptide(L)' 'MAIRVDVVEPTGSETHVYGAIGADTVRAVFRDRVPVRPGDLLPVSVDPGNIHLFDKATGLPL' A
#
# COMPACT_ATOMS: atom_id res chain seq x y z
N MET A 1 -2.77 -8.72 -5.31
CA MET A 1 -3.05 -8.81 -3.85
C MET A 1 -4.14 -7.81 -3.50
N ALA A 2 -4.64 -7.76 -2.26
CA ALA A 2 -5.66 -6.78 -1.88
C ALA A 2 -5.37 -6.17 -0.50
N ILE A 3 -5.52 -4.86 -0.39
CA ILE A 3 -5.42 -4.10 0.85
C ILE A 3 -6.81 -4.07 1.49
N ARG A 4 -6.94 -4.50 2.74
CA ARG A 4 -8.10 -4.17 3.58
C ARG A 4 -7.92 -2.74 4.07
N VAL A 5 -8.80 -1.85 3.62
CA VAL A 5 -8.64 -0.40 3.82
C VAL A 5 -9.15 -0.01 5.21
N ASP A 6 -8.30 0.67 5.98
CA ASP A 6 -8.63 1.18 7.31
C ASP A 6 -8.85 2.70 7.28
N VAL A 7 -8.01 3.43 6.55
CA VAL A 7 -8.05 4.90 6.46
C VAL A 7 -7.79 5.37 5.04
N VAL A 8 -8.52 6.41 4.61
CA VAL A 8 -8.31 7.11 3.34
C VAL A 8 -8.13 8.60 3.63
N GLU A 9 -6.95 9.14 3.33
CA GLU A 9 -6.58 10.54 3.59
C GLU A 9 -6.28 11.28 2.27
N PRO A 10 -7.18 12.17 1.80
CA PRO A 10 -6.89 13.06 0.69
C PRO A 10 -5.99 14.21 1.15
N THR A 11 -4.76 14.29 0.64
CA THR A 11 -3.75 15.31 1.01
C THR A 11 -3.45 16.25 -0.15
N GLY A 12 -4.48 16.68 -0.89
CA GLY A 12 -4.36 17.54 -2.06
C GLY A 12 -4.22 16.74 -3.36
N SER A 13 -3.03 16.72 -3.95
CA SER A 13 -2.76 15.99 -5.21
C SER A 13 -2.59 14.48 -5.03
N GLU A 14 -2.57 14.01 -3.78
CA GLU A 14 -2.39 12.61 -3.44
C GLU A 14 -3.50 12.13 -2.52
N THR A 15 -3.78 10.83 -2.61
CA THR A 15 -4.62 10.11 -1.65
C THR A 15 -3.77 9.02 -1.02
N HIS A 16 -3.66 9.07 0.30
CA HIS A 16 -2.96 8.08 1.10
C HIS A 16 -3.99 7.06 1.61
N VAL A 17 -3.75 5.79 1.31
CA VAL A 17 -4.58 4.66 1.74
C VAL A 17 -3.77 3.83 2.72
N TYR A 18 -4.25 3.72 3.96
CA TYR A 18 -3.67 2.88 4.99
C TYR A 18 -4.53 1.65 5.19
N GLY A 19 -3.90 0.50 5.40
CA GLY A 19 -4.59 -0.76 5.56
C GLY A 19 -3.65 -1.92 5.86
N ALA A 20 -4.13 -3.13 5.61
CA ALA A 20 -3.33 -4.35 5.76
C ALA A 20 -3.42 -5.29 4.56
N ILE A 21 -2.31 -5.98 4.27
CA ILE A 21 -2.27 -7.16 3.40
C ILE A 21 -1.88 -8.34 4.29
N GLY A 22 -2.79 -9.29 4.48
CA GLY A 22 -2.58 -10.35 5.48
C GLY A 22 -2.49 -9.74 6.88
N ALA A 23 -1.37 -9.96 7.56
CA ALA A 23 -1.09 -9.42 8.90
C ALA A 23 -0.23 -8.14 8.86
N ASP A 24 0.31 -7.77 7.70
CA ASP A 24 1.26 -6.67 7.57
C ASP A 24 0.54 -5.37 7.23
N THR A 25 0.84 -4.31 7.99
CA THR A 25 0.33 -2.96 7.74
C THR A 25 1.04 -2.33 6.55
N VAL A 26 0.27 -1.73 5.65
CA VAL A 26 0.76 -1.13 4.42
C VAL A 26 0.16 0.26 4.18
N ARG A 27 0.91 1.08 3.42
CA ARG A 27 0.44 2.37 2.90
C ARG A 27 0.60 2.38 1.39
N ALA A 28 -0.47 2.69 0.67
CA ALA A 28 -0.44 2.97 -0.76
C ALA A 28 -0.71 4.47 -1.00
N VAL A 29 0.02 5.08 -1.93
CA VAL A 29 -0.13 6.49 -2.30
C VAL A 29 -0.53 6.57 -3.76
N PHE A 30 -1.64 7.25 -4.02
CA PHE A 30 -2.18 7.41 -5.36
C PHE A 30 -2.21 8.89 -5.74
N ARG A 31 -1.86 9.19 -6.99
CA ARG A 31 -1.98 10.55 -7.57
C ARG A 31 -3.30 10.77 -8.30
N ASP A 32 -4.01 9.68 -8.60
CA ASP A 32 -5.35 9.71 -9.18
C ASP A 32 -6.43 9.55 -8.10
N ARG A 33 -7.64 9.98 -8.43
CA ARG A 33 -8.80 9.75 -7.54
C ARG A 33 -9.16 8.27 -7.55
N VAL A 34 -8.85 7.58 -6.46
CA VAL A 34 -9.28 6.19 -6.22
C VAL A 34 -10.58 6.23 -5.40
N PRO A 35 -11.73 5.80 -5.94
CA PRO A 35 -13.00 5.79 -5.23
C PRO A 35 -13.05 4.62 -4.23
N VAL A 36 -12.35 4.74 -3.11
CA VAL A 36 -12.24 3.72 -2.06
C VAL A 36 -12.61 4.28 -0.69
N ARG A 37 -13.11 3.43 0.20
CA ARG A 37 -13.55 3.78 1.55
C ARG A 37 -12.99 2.80 2.59
N PRO A 38 -12.90 3.21 3.87
CA PRO A 38 -12.65 2.27 4.97
C PRO A 38 -13.61 1.07 4.93
N GLY A 39 -13.06 -0.13 5.13
CA GLY A 39 -13.76 -1.41 5.03
C GLY A 39 -13.67 -2.09 3.66
N ASP A 40 -13.32 -1.36 2.60
CA ASP A 40 -13.18 -1.92 1.26
C ASP A 40 -11.97 -2.86 1.15
N LEU A 41 -12.06 -3.80 0.22
CA LEU A 41 -10.90 -4.55 -0.27
C LEU A 41 -10.42 -3.91 -1.57
N LEU A 42 -9.28 -3.24 -1.53
CA LEU A 42 -8.68 -2.57 -2.68
C LEU A 42 -7.69 -3.53 -3.38
N PRO A 43 -7.99 -4.03 -4.58
CA PRO A 43 -7.03 -4.83 -5.35
C PRO A 43 -5.85 -3.96 -5.77
N VAL A 44 -4.64 -4.46 -5.55
CA VAL A 44 -3.40 -3.78 -5.95
C VAL A 44 -2.42 -4.75 -6.58
N SER A 45 -1.61 -4.20 -7.48
CA SER A 45 -0.41 -4.82 -8.04
C SER A 45 0.76 -3.88 -7.86
N VAL A 46 1.95 -4.44 -7.70
CA VAL A 46 3.20 -3.69 -7.71
C VAL A 46 3.94 -3.99 -9.01
N ASP A 47 4.61 -2.99 -9.57
CA ASP A 47 5.56 -3.22 -10.65
C ASP A 47 6.76 -3.99 -10.09
N PRO A 48 7.07 -5.20 -10.59
CA PRO A 48 8.20 -5.98 -10.12
C PRO A 48 9.54 -5.25 -10.17
N GLY A 49 9.73 -4.29 -11.11
CA GLY A 49 10.95 -3.51 -11.22
C GLY A 49 11.20 -2.53 -10.07
N ASN A 50 10.17 -2.25 -9.25
CA ASN A 50 10.25 -1.36 -8.09
C ASN A 50 10.26 -2.11 -6.75
N ILE A 51 10.41 -3.44 -6.78
CA ILE A 51 10.50 -4.25 -5.56
C ILE A 51 11.94 -4.25 -5.05
N HIS A 52 12.11 -3.93 -3.76
CA HIS A 52 13.37 -4.04 -3.05
C HIS A 52 13.24 -5.08 -1.94
N LEU A 53 14.12 -6.07 -1.94
CA LEU A 53 14.18 -7.09 -0.90
C LEU A 53 15.39 -6.84 -0.01
N PHE A 54 15.27 -7.21 1.26
CA PHE A 54 16.32 -7.06 2.25
C PHE A 54 16.52 -8.37 3.00
N ASP A 55 17.77 -8.69 3.33
CA ASP A 55 18.09 -9.84 4.16
C ASP A 55 17.53 -9.66 5.57
N LYS A 56 16.87 -10.70 6.09
CA LYS A 56 16.16 -10.62 7.38
C LYS A 56 17.10 -10.45 8.58
N ALA A 57 18.31 -10.98 8.51
CA ALA A 57 19.25 -10.96 9.65
C ALA A 57 20.07 -9.67 9.70
N THR A 58 20.48 -9.17 8.54
CA THR A 58 21.40 -8.04 8.42
C THR A 58 20.72 -6.73 8.02
N GLY A 59 19.54 -6.80 7.40
CA GLY A 59 18.84 -5.65 6.83
C GLY A 59 19.49 -5.07 5.56
N LEU A 60 20.49 -5.76 5.01
CA LEU A 60 21.16 -5.33 3.78
C LEU A 60 20.28 -5.62 2.55
N PRO A 61 20.36 -4.79 1.49
CA PRO A 61 19.64 -5.07 0.25
C PRO A 61 20.10 -6.38 -0.40
N LEU A 62 19.15 -7.12 -0.98
CA LEU A 62 19.40 -8.30 -1.81
C LEU A 62 19.57 -7.94 -3.29
#